data_AF-A0A914FJ63-F1
#
_entry.id   AF-A0A914FJ63-F1
#
_cell.length_a   1.000
_cell.length_b   1.000
_cell.length_c   1.000
_cell.angle_alpha   90.00
_cell.angle_beta   90.00
_cell.angle_gamma   90.00
#
_symmetry.space_group_name_H-M   'P 1'
#
loop_
_entity.id
_entity.type
_entity.pdbx_description
1 polymer ?
#
loop_
_entity_poly.entity_id
_entity_poly.type
_entity_poly.pdbx_seq_one_letter_code
_entity_poly.pdbx_strand_id
1 'polypeptide(L)'
;MVRFFAIYAIFLIGFTHSFYIIFIACERQRSENDINSDLNLSRVNILANPLEGLLRLFICTIGEFTVLYKEINTCDDERASNIGKIVFLVYELFVSLLQFNLLIAMMTRTYEMIYHTQKEYKRQWAQVILMTELSHSPKDRLMALLKYSRPIGTDKRKRAFVVTRKHETFSESEKLMKEQQANAIREEKRLLLKRRLRVCF
;
A
#
# COMPACT_ATOMS: atom_id res chain seq x y z
N MET A 1 0.34 -0.09 5.06
CA MET A 1 1.44 -0.58 4.23
C MET A 1 2.55 -1.25 5.03
N VAL A 2 3.21 -0.57 5.96
CA VAL A 2 4.32 -1.18 6.74
C VAL A 2 3.92 -2.47 7.45
N ARG A 3 2.72 -2.51 8.06
CA ARG A 3 2.20 -3.71 8.72
C ARG A 3 2.01 -4.89 7.75
N PHE A 4 1.60 -4.62 6.52
CA PHE A 4 1.46 -5.65 5.48
C PHE A 4 2.83 -6.20 5.09
N PHE A 5 3.79 -5.31 4.82
CA PHE A 5 5.16 -5.70 4.48
C PHE A 5 5.84 -6.49 5.62
N ALA A 6 5.58 -6.14 6.88
CA ALA A 6 6.11 -6.85 8.04
C ALA A 6 5.58 -8.29 8.13
N ILE A 7 4.27 -8.49 7.97
CA ILE A 7 3.66 -9.84 7.97
C ILE A 7 4.20 -10.65 6.79
N TYR A 8 4.31 -10.04 5.62
CA TYR A 8 4.90 -10.69 4.44
C TYR A 8 6.35 -11.13 4.68
N ALA A 9 7.18 -10.26 5.26
CA ALA A 9 8.58 -10.56 5.54
C ALA A 9 8.73 -11.71 6.55
N ILE A 10 7.87 -11.78 7.58
CA ILE A 10 7.89 -12.88 8.56
C ILE A 10 7.61 -14.23 7.87
N PHE A 11 6.60 -14.29 7.00
CA PHE A 11 6.31 -15.52 6.25
C PHE A 11 7.44 -15.86 5.29
N LEU A 12 7.96 -14.90 4.52
CA LEU A 12 9.08 -15.13 3.60
C LEU A 12 10.30 -15.73 4.32
N ILE A 13 10.72 -15.13 5.43
CA ILE A 13 11.88 -15.60 6.20
C ILE A 13 11.59 -16.97 6.82
N GLY A 14 10.40 -17.17 7.40
CA GLY A 14 10.00 -18.45 8.00
C GLY A 14 10.04 -19.61 7.00
N PHE A 15 9.44 -19.42 5.82
CA PHE A 15 9.47 -20.44 4.77
C PHE A 15 10.86 -20.60 4.14
N THR A 16 11.67 -19.54 4.07
CA THR A 16 13.08 -19.65 3.66
C THR A 16 13.84 -20.64 4.53
N HIS A 17 13.65 -20.58 5.85
CA HIS A 17 14.25 -21.55 6.76
C HIS A 17 13.71 -22.97 6.58
N SER A 18 12.39 -23.13 6.36
CA SER A 18 11.79 -24.45 6.10
C SER A 18 12.34 -25.09 4.82
N PHE A 19 12.45 -24.34 3.72
CA PHE A 19 13.01 -24.85 2.47
C PHE A 19 14.51 -25.15 2.59
N TYR A 20 15.27 -24.33 3.33
CA TYR A 20 16.69 -24.59 3.59
C TYR A 20 16.93 -25.97 4.22
N ILE A 21 16.11 -26.36 5.20
CA ILE A 21 16.20 -27.68 5.84
C ILE A 21 15.89 -28.81 4.84
N ILE A 22 14.87 -28.62 3.99
CA ILE A 22 14.48 -29.62 2.97
C ILE A 22 15.61 -29.82 1.93
N PHE A 23 16.26 -28.75 1.48
CA PHE A 23 17.36 -28.84 0.53
C PHE A 23 18.63 -29.46 1.12
N ILE A 24 18.95 -29.19 2.39
CA ILE A 24 20.04 -29.90 3.09
C ILE A 24 19.73 -31.40 3.22
N ALA A 25 18.48 -31.75 3.55
CA ALA A 25 18.08 -33.14 3.63
C ALA A 25 18.25 -33.88 2.29
N CYS A 26 17.93 -33.20 1.18
CA CYS A 26 18.14 -33.72 -0.17
C CYS A 26 19.63 -33.86 -0.53
N GLU A 27 20.46 -32.88 -0.18
CA GLU A 27 21.92 -32.93 -0.41
C GLU A 27 22.58 -34.08 0.36
N ARG A 28 22.19 -34.30 1.62
CA ARG A 28 22.73 -35.38 2.44
C ARG A 28 22.49 -36.75 1.81
N GLN A 29 21.27 -36.99 1.33
CA GLN A 29 20.93 -38.27 0.69
C GLN A 29 21.65 -38.45 -0.65
N ARG A 30 21.83 -37.36 -1.41
CA ARG A 30 22.59 -37.38 -2.66
C ARG A 30 24.06 -37.72 -2.44
N SER A 31 24.68 -37.15 -1.40
CA SER A 31 26.08 -37.44 -1.07
C SER A 31 26.34 -38.91 -0.71
N GLU A 32 25.33 -39.65 -0.22
CA GLU A 32 25.44 -41.09 0.01
C GLU A 32 25.36 -41.90 -1.29
N ASN A 33 24.58 -41.43 -2.28
CA ASN A 33 24.40 -42.10 -3.57
C ASN A 33 25.57 -41.84 -4.55
N ASP A 34 26.17 -40.64 -4.53
CA ASP A 34 27.27 -40.24 -5.41
C ASP A 34 28.60 -40.99 -5.12
N ILE A 35 28.72 -41.71 -4.00
CA ILE A 35 29.85 -42.62 -3.74
C ILE A 35 29.87 -43.79 -4.76
N ASN A 36 28.74 -44.09 -5.39
CA ASN A 36 28.60 -45.23 -6.31
C ASN A 36 28.60 -44.85 -7.81
N SER A 37 28.67 -43.57 -8.18
CA SER A 37 28.64 -43.14 -9.58
C SER A 37 29.63 -42.03 -9.89
N ASP A 38 30.68 -42.36 -10.65
CA ASP A 38 31.75 -41.48 -11.17
C ASP A 38 31.28 -40.36 -12.15
N LEU A 39 30.01 -39.95 -12.10
CA LEU A 39 29.48 -38.86 -12.90
C LEU A 39 29.35 -37.60 -12.04
N ASN A 40 30.48 -36.94 -11.83
CA ASN A 40 30.58 -35.58 -11.30
C ASN A 40 29.86 -34.57 -12.22
N LEU A 41 28.54 -34.48 -12.12
CA LEU A 41 27.82 -33.26 -12.42
C LEU A 41 27.48 -32.61 -11.08
N SER A 42 28.42 -31.80 -10.58
CA SER A 42 28.26 -30.92 -9.44
C SER A 42 27.09 -29.96 -9.70
N ARG A 43 25.87 -30.41 -9.43
CA ARG A 43 24.74 -29.50 -9.26
C ARG A 43 24.98 -28.80 -7.92
N VAL A 44 25.65 -27.66 -8.00
CA VAL A 44 25.91 -26.79 -6.86
C VAL A 44 24.59 -26.49 -6.18
N ASN A 45 24.56 -26.63 -4.86
CA ASN A 45 23.36 -26.42 -4.08
C ASN A 45 22.90 -24.96 -4.26
N ILE A 46 21.85 -24.80 -5.05
CA ILE A 46 21.32 -23.52 -5.51
C ILE A 46 20.78 -22.66 -4.34
N LEU A 47 20.54 -23.29 -3.19
CA LEU A 47 20.07 -22.67 -1.96
C LEU A 47 21.09 -22.68 -0.81
N ALA A 48 22.39 -22.81 -1.10
CA ALA A 48 23.42 -22.81 -0.06
C ALA A 48 23.43 -21.51 0.77
N ASN A 49 23.09 -20.39 0.12
CA ASN A 49 23.02 -19.08 0.76
C ASN A 49 21.57 -18.70 1.13
N PRO A 50 21.28 -18.32 2.38
CA PRO A 50 19.92 -17.97 2.81
C PRO A 50 19.36 -16.75 2.08
N LEU A 51 20.23 -15.82 1.65
CA LEU A 51 19.82 -14.65 0.86
C LEU A 51 19.40 -15.03 -0.57
N GLU A 52 20.12 -15.97 -1.19
CA GLU A 52 19.74 -16.47 -2.52
C GLU A 52 18.42 -17.24 -2.46
N GLY A 53 18.20 -18.00 -1.38
CA GLY A 53 16.93 -18.67 -1.15
C GLY A 53 15.76 -17.72 -0.91
N LEU A 54 15.99 -16.63 -0.18
CA LEU A 54 14.97 -15.59 0.02
C LEU A 54 14.58 -14.92 -1.31
N LEU A 55 15.54 -14.60 -2.18
CA LEU A 55 15.27 -14.04 -3.51
C LEU A 55 14.49 -15.01 -4.40
N ARG A 56 14.86 -16.30 -4.39
CA ARG A 56 14.17 -17.32 -5.19
C ARG A 56 12.74 -17.57 -4.70
N LEU A 57 12.51 -17.54 -3.39
CA LEU A 57 11.16 -17.60 -2.82
C LEU A 57 10.35 -16.36 -3.17
N PHE A 58 10.95 -15.17 -3.12
CA PHE A 58 10.29 -13.96 -3.59
C PHE A 58 9.86 -14.07 -5.07
N ILE A 59 10.75 -14.56 -5.95
CA ILE A 59 10.45 -14.78 -7.37
C ILE A 59 9.33 -15.82 -7.54
N CYS A 60 9.32 -16.87 -6.71
CA CYS A 60 8.24 -17.85 -6.66
C CYS A 60 6.88 -17.22 -6.40
N THR A 61 6.78 -16.29 -5.44
CA THR A 61 5.52 -15.59 -5.12
C THR A 61 4.95 -14.76 -6.26
N ILE A 62 5.80 -14.37 -7.24
CA ILE A 62 5.39 -13.59 -8.42
C ILE A 62 4.83 -14.52 -9.51
N GLY A 63 5.06 -15.83 -9.42
CA GLY A 63 4.57 -16.84 -10.36
C GLY A 63 5.67 -17.61 -11.10
N GLU A 64 6.95 -17.35 -10.81
CA GLU A 64 8.08 -18.04 -11.44
C GLU A 64 8.61 -19.18 -10.53
N PHE A 65 7.83 -20.26 -10.42
CA PHE A 65 8.12 -21.37 -9.51
C PHE A 65 8.84 -22.59 -10.14
N THR A 66 8.99 -22.61 -11.46
CA THR A 66 9.50 -23.76 -12.22
C THR A 66 10.88 -24.23 -11.75
N VAL A 67 11.76 -23.30 -11.37
CA VAL A 67 13.14 -23.61 -10.94
C VAL A 67 13.15 -24.30 -9.58
N LEU A 68 12.38 -23.80 -8.60
CA LEU A 68 12.27 -24.42 -7.27
C LEU A 68 11.60 -25.79 -7.35
N TYR A 69 10.53 -25.91 -8.12
CA TYR A 69 9.84 -27.18 -8.31
C TYR A 69 10.73 -28.24 -8.95
N LYS A 70 11.52 -27.86 -9.96
CA LYS A 70 12.45 -28.78 -10.64
C LYS A 70 13.50 -29.33 -9.69
N GLU A 71 14.07 -28.49 -8.82
CA GLU A 71 15.07 -28.96 -7.84
C GLU A 71 14.44 -29.91 -6.81
N ILE A 72 13.25 -29.61 -6.29
CA ILE A 72 12.54 -30.53 -5.37
C ILE A 72 12.20 -31.86 -6.06
N ASN A 73 11.77 -31.82 -7.32
CA ASN A 73 11.40 -33.03 -8.06
C ASN A 73 12.61 -33.88 -8.47
N THR A 74 13.80 -33.29 -8.55
CA THR A 74 15.02 -34.05 -8.90
C THR A 74 15.70 -34.66 -7.67
N CYS A 75 15.09 -34.56 -6.50
CA CYS A 75 15.55 -35.27 -5.32
C CYS A 75 15.21 -36.78 -5.44
N ASP A 76 16.22 -37.65 -5.31
CA ASP A 76 16.07 -39.10 -5.45
C ASP A 76 15.32 -39.74 -4.27
N ASP A 77 15.23 -39.06 -3.11
CA ASP A 77 14.44 -39.54 -1.98
C ASP A 77 12.95 -39.22 -2.19
N GLU A 78 12.16 -40.27 -2.45
CA GLU A 78 10.71 -40.18 -2.61
C GLU A 78 10.01 -39.52 -1.40
N ARG A 79 10.52 -39.72 -0.18
CA ARG A 79 9.91 -39.15 1.03
C ARG A 79 10.18 -37.66 1.13
N ALA A 80 11.42 -37.24 0.96
CA ALA A 80 11.79 -35.83 0.99
C ALA A 80 11.17 -35.05 -0.18
N SER A 81 11.10 -35.64 -1.37
CA SER A 81 10.46 -35.04 -2.54
C SER A 81 8.96 -34.83 -2.33
N ASN A 82 8.24 -35.82 -1.80
CA ASN A 82 6.81 -35.70 -1.51
C ASN A 82 6.52 -34.65 -0.43
N ILE A 83 7.31 -34.62 0.65
CA ILE A 83 7.20 -33.61 1.70
C ILE A 83 7.46 -32.21 1.12
N GLY A 84 8.50 -32.06 0.29
CA GLY A 84 8.82 -30.80 -0.39
C GLY A 84 7.69 -30.29 -1.28
N LYS A 85 7.05 -31.18 -2.06
CA LYS A 85 5.89 -30.83 -2.90
C LYS A 85 4.69 -30.35 -2.08
N ILE A 86 4.41 -31.00 -0.95
CA ILE A 86 3.30 -30.59 -0.06
C ILE A 86 3.60 -29.23 0.57
N VAL A 87 4.80 -29.03 1.12
CA VAL A 87 5.22 -27.75 1.72
C VAL A 87 5.21 -26.64 0.69
N PHE A 88 5.64 -26.93 -0.55
CA PHE A 88 5.59 -26.00 -1.68
C PHE A 88 4.16 -25.57 -2.03
N LEU A 89 3.22 -26.51 -2.13
CA LEU A 89 1.81 -26.19 -2.43
C LEU A 89 1.17 -25.38 -1.30
N VAL A 90 1.42 -25.76 -0.04
CA VAL A 90 0.93 -25.02 1.13
C VAL A 90 1.50 -23.61 1.15
N TYR A 91 2.79 -23.44 0.88
CA TYR A 91 3.42 -22.12 0.78
C TYR A 91 2.74 -21.25 -0.28
N GLU A 92 2.60 -21.75 -1.51
CA GLU A 92 2.03 -20.99 -2.62
C GLU A 92 0.56 -20.59 -2.34
N LEU A 93 -0.22 -21.51 -1.76
CA LEU A 93 -1.61 -21.26 -1.39
C LEU A 93 -1.74 -20.24 -0.24
N PHE A 94 -0.93 -20.38 0.81
CA PHE A 94 -0.97 -19.45 1.94
C PHE A 94 -0.51 -18.06 1.53
N VAL A 95 0.60 -17.94 0.79
CA VAL A 95 1.17 -16.65 0.41
C VAL A 95 0.25 -15.91 -0.54
N SER A 96 -0.25 -16.55 -1.59
CA SER A 96 -1.18 -15.92 -2.54
C SER A 96 -2.49 -15.50 -1.86
N LEU A 97 -3.16 -16.39 -1.11
CA LEU A 97 -4.45 -16.07 -0.49
C LEU A 97 -4.33 -15.04 0.65
N LEU A 98 -3.29 -15.10 1.50
CA LEU A 98 -3.10 -14.11 2.57
C LEU A 98 -2.66 -12.76 2.01
N GLN A 99 -1.80 -12.71 1.00
CA GLN A 99 -1.34 -11.44 0.46
C GLN A 99 -2.48 -10.66 -0.20
N PHE A 100 -3.31 -11.29 -1.04
CA PHE A 100 -4.44 -10.59 -1.66
C PHE A 100 -5.49 -10.17 -0.63
N ASN A 101 -5.85 -11.05 0.30
CA ASN A 101 -6.90 -10.77 1.29
C ASN A 101 -6.50 -9.66 2.28
N LEU A 102 -5.23 -9.62 2.72
CA LEU A 102 -4.75 -8.59 3.65
C LEU A 102 -4.38 -7.28 2.95
N LEU A 103 -3.90 -7.33 1.70
CA LEU A 103 -3.58 -6.13 0.92
C LEU A 103 -4.86 -5.36 0.57
N ILE A 104 -5.89 -6.05 0.08
CA ILE A 104 -7.18 -5.42 -0.26
C ILE A 104 -7.82 -4.83 1.00
N ALA A 105 -7.87 -5.56 2.12
CA ALA A 105 -8.46 -5.06 3.36
C ALA A 105 -7.78 -3.79 3.89
N MET A 106 -6.44 -3.74 3.85
CA MET A 106 -5.70 -2.56 4.30
C MET A 106 -5.83 -1.40 3.31
N MET A 107 -5.79 -1.67 2.01
CA MET A 107 -5.97 -0.67 0.96
C MET A 107 -7.35 -0.04 1.00
N THR A 108 -8.41 -0.84 1.12
CA THR A 108 -9.80 -0.36 1.21
C THR A 108 -9.99 0.56 2.41
N ARG A 109 -9.50 0.19 3.59
CA ARG A 109 -9.59 1.05 4.78
C ARG A 109 -8.81 2.36 4.62
N THR A 110 -7.61 2.32 4.02
CA THR A 110 -6.86 3.56 3.74
C THR A 110 -7.51 4.37 2.63
N TYR A 111 -8.16 3.74 1.66
CA TYR A 111 -8.88 4.40 0.58
C TYR A 111 -10.07 5.17 1.12
N GLU A 112 -10.87 4.57 2.01
CA GLU A 112 -11.97 5.27 2.68
C GLU A 112 -11.48 6.50 3.46
N MET A 113 -10.37 6.36 4.20
CA MET A 113 -9.75 7.48 4.91
C MET A 113 -9.29 8.60 3.96
N ILE A 114 -8.59 8.24 2.87
CA ILE A 114 -8.13 9.19 1.84
C ILE A 114 -9.31 9.86 1.15
N TYR A 115 -10.37 9.09 0.90
CA TYR A 115 -11.59 9.57 0.28
C TYR A 115 -12.31 10.61 1.14
N HIS A 116 -12.20 10.57 2.47
CA HIS A 116 -12.72 11.63 3.33
C HIS A 116 -11.83 12.90 3.33
N THR A 117 -10.54 12.78 3.00
CA THR A 117 -9.57 13.89 2.95
C THR A 117 -9.38 14.50 1.55
N GLN A 118 -10.45 14.68 0.77
CA GLN A 118 -10.41 15.20 -0.61
C GLN A 118 -9.76 16.59 -0.78
N LYS A 119 -9.45 17.33 0.30
CA LYS A 119 -8.86 18.69 0.21
C LYS A 119 -7.33 18.73 0.34
N GLU A 120 -6.68 17.59 0.55
CA GLU A 120 -5.22 17.54 0.66
C GLU A 120 -4.52 18.02 -0.62
N TYR A 121 -5.09 17.74 -1.80
CA TYR A 121 -4.54 18.27 -3.05
C TYR A 121 -4.58 19.79 -3.08
N LYS A 122 -5.67 20.43 -2.60
CA LYS A 122 -5.77 21.90 -2.50
C LYS A 122 -4.74 22.45 -1.50
N ARG A 123 -4.50 21.74 -0.39
CA ARG A 123 -3.49 22.09 0.62
C ARG A 123 -2.08 22.04 0.04
N GLN A 124 -1.74 20.95 -0.64
CA GLN A 124 -0.44 20.78 -1.32
C GLN A 124 -0.24 21.84 -2.41
N TRP A 125 -1.28 22.10 -3.20
CA TRP A 125 -1.24 23.11 -4.26
C TRP A 125 -1.00 24.52 -3.69
N ALA A 126 -1.70 24.88 -2.60
CA ALA A 126 -1.47 26.15 -1.90
C ALA A 126 -0.06 26.24 -1.31
N GLN A 127 0.49 25.15 -0.77
CA GLN A 127 1.84 25.10 -0.23
C GLN A 127 2.89 25.34 -1.32
N VAL A 128 2.72 24.72 -2.50
CA VAL A 128 3.61 24.95 -3.65
C VAL A 128 3.56 26.41 -4.08
N ILE A 129 2.36 26.98 -4.23
CA ILE A 129 2.19 28.40 -4.58
C ILE A 129 2.90 29.31 -3.58
N LEU A 130 2.70 29.07 -2.28
CA LEU A 130 3.34 29.87 -1.23
C LEU A 130 4.87 29.76 -1.29
N MET A 131 5.41 28.55 -1.51
CA MET A 131 6.84 28.35 -1.67
C MET A 131 7.40 29.09 -2.89
N THR A 132 6.64 29.09 -4.00
CA THR A 132 6.98 29.85 -5.21
C THR A 132 6.94 31.36 -4.95
N GLU A 133 5.92 31.88 -4.26
CA GLU A 133 5.82 33.30 -3.90
C GLU A 133 6.97 33.75 -2.97
N LEU A 134 7.37 32.86 -2.06
CA LEU A 134 8.50 33.09 -1.15
C LEU A 134 9.85 33.15 -1.88
N SER A 135 10.00 32.41 -2.98
CA SER A 135 11.22 32.38 -3.80
C SER A 135 11.47 33.66 -4.62
N HIS A 136 10.45 34.52 -4.76
CA HIS A 136 10.53 35.76 -5.54
C HIS A 136 11.00 36.96 -4.70
N SER A 137 11.62 37.95 -5.34
CA SER A 137 12.14 39.12 -4.62
C SER A 137 11.01 39.95 -3.97
N PRO A 138 11.26 40.65 -2.85
CA PRO A 138 10.22 41.42 -2.16
C PRO A 138 9.56 42.49 -3.04
N LYS A 139 10.33 43.09 -3.97
CA LYS A 139 9.83 44.11 -4.90
C LYS A 139 8.86 43.52 -5.93
N ASP A 140 9.22 42.38 -6.50
CA ASP A 140 8.40 41.70 -7.49
C ASP A 140 7.12 41.12 -6.86
N ARG A 141 7.19 40.64 -5.61
CA ARG A 141 6.03 40.22 -4.83
C ARG A 141 5.03 41.36 -4.62
N LEU A 142 5.53 42.56 -4.31
CA LEU A 142 4.67 43.76 -4.17
C LEU A 142 4.03 44.12 -5.51
N MET A 143 4.78 44.09 -6.62
CA MET A 143 4.24 44.33 -7.95
C MET A 143 3.14 43.32 -8.32
N ALA A 144 3.35 42.03 -8.04
CA ALA A 144 2.35 41.00 -8.26
C ALA A 144 1.08 41.25 -7.43
N LEU A 145 1.21 41.60 -6.14
CA LEU A 145 0.07 41.95 -5.29
C LEU A 145 -0.73 43.14 -5.84
N LEU A 146 -0.04 44.18 -6.30
CA LEU A 146 -0.68 45.37 -6.88
C LEU A 146 -1.37 45.08 -8.22
N LYS A 147 -0.85 44.12 -8.99
CA LYS A 147 -1.42 43.67 -10.28
C LYS A 147 -2.73 42.90 -10.09
N TYR A 148 -2.82 42.04 -9.08
CA TYR A 148 -3.99 41.19 -8.84
C TYR A 148 -5.04 41.81 -7.90
N SER A 149 -4.71 42.85 -7.15
CA SER A 149 -5.64 43.56 -6.26
C SER A 149 -6.25 44.81 -6.91
N ARG A 150 -7.53 45.06 -6.65
CA ARG A 150 -8.25 46.26 -7.14
C ARG A 150 -8.58 47.22 -5.99
N PRO A 151 -8.50 48.54 -6.18
CA PRO A 151 -8.90 49.51 -5.17
C PRO A 151 -10.42 49.45 -4.90
N ILE A 152 -10.82 49.65 -3.66
CA ILE A 152 -12.22 49.62 -3.23
C ILE A 152 -12.74 51.06 -3.06
N GLY A 153 -13.74 51.43 -3.85
CA GLY A 153 -14.31 52.79 -3.83
C GLY A 153 -13.35 53.89 -4.30
N THR A 154 -13.41 55.06 -3.66
CA THR A 154 -12.61 56.26 -3.97
C THR A 154 -11.22 56.25 -3.31
N ASP A 155 -11.04 55.43 -2.27
CA ASP A 155 -9.79 55.31 -1.52
C ASP A 155 -8.81 54.35 -2.20
N LYS A 156 -7.76 54.88 -2.84
CA LYS A 156 -6.74 54.07 -3.55
C LYS A 156 -5.88 53.19 -2.63
N ARG A 157 -5.92 53.41 -1.31
CA ARG A 157 -5.14 52.66 -0.30
C ARG A 157 -5.80 51.34 0.08
N LYS A 158 -7.13 51.27 0.07
CA LYS A 158 -7.86 50.05 0.40
C LYS A 158 -8.02 49.23 -0.87
N ARG A 159 -7.47 48.01 -0.89
CA ARG A 159 -7.50 47.12 -2.06
C ARG A 159 -8.08 45.77 -1.66
N ALA A 160 -8.78 45.14 -2.60
CA ALA A 160 -9.42 43.85 -2.42
C ALA A 160 -9.15 42.94 -3.63
N PHE A 161 -9.24 41.63 -3.40
CA PHE A 161 -9.21 40.63 -4.46
C PHE A 161 -10.63 40.36 -4.95
N VAL A 162 -10.83 40.42 -6.26
CA VAL A 162 -12.11 40.08 -6.88
C VAL A 162 -12.11 38.58 -7.15
N VAL A 163 -12.85 37.82 -6.36
CA VAL A 163 -13.02 36.39 -6.56
C VAL A 163 -14.37 36.15 -7.23
N THR A 164 -14.36 35.76 -8.49
CA THR A 164 -15.56 35.27 -9.17
C THR A 164 -15.80 33.83 -8.73
N ARG A 165 -16.91 33.60 -8.02
CA ARG A 165 -17.30 32.25 -7.60
C ARG A 165 -17.81 31.51 -8.83
N LYS A 166 -16.96 30.67 -9.43
CA LYS A 166 -17.43 29.73 -10.46
C LYS A 166 -18.44 28.81 -9.81
N HIS A 167 -19.57 28.54 -10.48
CA HIS A 167 -20.51 27.53 -10.03
C HIS A 167 -19.80 26.18 -10.16
N GLU A 168 -19.16 25.72 -9.08
CA GLU A 168 -18.50 24.42 -9.07
C GLU A 168 -19.60 23.37 -9.29
N THR A 169 -19.54 22.66 -10.41
CA THR A 169 -20.18 21.35 -10.54
C THR A 169 -19.48 20.45 -9.55
N PHE A 170 -19.97 20.44 -8.31
CA PHE A 170 -19.51 19.53 -7.28
C PHE A 170 -19.54 18.11 -7.85
N SER A 171 -18.44 17.38 -7.68
CA SER A 171 -18.39 15.94 -7.93
C SER A 171 -19.57 15.28 -7.22
N GLU A 172 -20.16 14.22 -7.78
CA GLU A 172 -21.29 13.51 -7.15
C GLU A 172 -20.98 13.13 -5.70
N SER A 173 -19.73 12.74 -5.43
CA SER A 173 -19.18 12.49 -4.09
C SER A 173 -19.33 13.67 -3.12
N GLU A 174 -19.02 14.90 -3.55
CA GLU A 174 -19.12 16.10 -2.72
C GLU A 174 -20.58 16.52 -2.48
N LYS A 175 -21.47 16.28 -3.45
CA LYS A 175 -22.91 16.51 -3.28
C LYS A 175 -23.48 15.55 -2.23
N LEU A 176 -23.17 14.27 -2.35
CA LEU A 176 -23.64 13.23 -1.44
C LEU A 176 -23.15 13.47 -0.01
N MET A 177 -21.89 13.87 0.16
CA MET A 177 -21.31 14.23 1.46
C MET A 177 -22.02 15.44 2.09
N LYS A 178 -22.27 16.51 1.32
CA LYS A 178 -23.01 17.69 1.80
C LYS A 178 -24.45 17.35 2.18
N GLU A 179 -25.08 16.46 1.42
CA GLU A 179 -26.44 16.03 1.68
C GLU A 179 -26.53 15.18 2.94
N GLN A 180 -25.59 14.24 3.15
CA GLN A 180 -25.45 13.50 4.41
C GLN A 180 -25.21 14.42 5.60
N GLN A 181 -24.32 15.42 5.46
CA GLN A 181 -24.07 16.40 6.52
C GLN A 181 -25.31 17.25 6.84
N ALA A 182 -26.04 17.69 5.81
CA ALA A 182 -27.28 18.44 5.98
C ALA A 182 -28.36 17.60 6.65
N ASN A 183 -28.45 16.31 6.33
CA ASN A 183 -29.39 15.38 6.93
C ASN A 183 -29.05 15.10 8.40
N ALA A 184 -27.78 14.89 8.74
CA ALA A 184 -27.33 14.74 10.13
C ALA A 184 -27.68 15.97 10.98
N ILE A 185 -27.45 17.18 10.46
CA ILE A 185 -27.81 18.44 11.15
C ILE A 185 -29.34 18.56 11.29
N ARG A 186 -30.12 18.14 10.29
CA ARG A 186 -31.59 18.13 10.36
C ARG A 186 -32.09 17.16 11.44
N GLU A 187 -31.49 15.98 11.53
CA GLU A 187 -31.83 14.99 12.56
C GLU A 187 -31.47 15.48 13.97
N GLU A 188 -30.27 16.06 14.14
CA GLU A 188 -29.85 16.66 15.40
C GLU A 188 -30.82 17.77 15.84
N LYS A 189 -31.21 18.66 14.92
CA LYS A 189 -32.23 19.70 15.18
C LYS A 189 -33.58 19.10 15.60
N ARG A 190 -34.04 18.01 14.94
CA ARG A 190 -35.28 17.31 15.30
C ARG A 190 -35.20 16.70 16.70
N LEU A 191 -34.06 16.12 17.07
CA LEU A 191 -33.83 15.56 18.40
C LEU A 191 -33.79 16.65 19.47
N LEU A 192 -33.13 17.78 19.20
CA LEU A 192 -33.11 18.94 20.10
C LEU A 192 -34.52 19.54 20.32
N LEU A 193 -35.33 19.65 19.26
CA LEU A 193 -36.72 20.08 19.36
C LEU A 193 -37.55 19.11 20.21
N LYS A 194 -37.43 17.79 20.01
CA LYS A 194 -38.11 16.78 20.84
C LYS A 194 -37.66 16.81 22.31
N ARG A 195 -36.40 17.17 22.59
CA ARG A 195 -35.92 17.36 23.96
C ARG A 195 -36.52 18.62 24.60
N ARG A 196 -36.57 19.75 23.87
CA ARG A 196 -37.19 20.99 24.36
C ARG A 196 -38.69 20.84 24.64
N LEU A 197 -39.42 20.13 23.78
CA LEU A 197 -40.85 19.88 23.97
C LEU A 197 -41.17 18.99 25.18
N ARG A 198 -40.25 18.10 25.58
CA ARG A 198 -40.40 17.26 26.78
C ARG A 198 -40.10 17.97 28.10
N VAL A 199 -39.53 19.18 28.07
CA VAL A 199 -39.21 19.99 29.26
C VAL A 199 -40.30 21.06 29.51
N CYS A 200 -41.23 21.26 28.57
CA CYS A 200 -42.36 22.19 28.70
C CYS A 200 -43.70 21.53 29.09
N PHE A 201 -43.69 20.24 29.44
CA PHE A 201 -44.80 19.52 30.08
C PHE A 201 -44.29 18.94 31.40
#